data_AF-A0A949HWS6-F1
#
_entry.id   AF-A0A949HWS6-F1
#
_cell.length_a   1.000
_cell.length_b   1.000
_cell.length_c   1.000
_cell.angle_alpha   90.00
_cell.angle_beta   90.00
_cell.angle_gamma   90.00
#
_symmetry.space_group_name_H-M   'P 1'
#
loop_
_entity.id
_entity.type
_entity.pdbx_description
1 polymer ?
#
loop_
_entity_poly.entity_id
_entity_poly.type
_entity_poly.pdbx_seq_one_letter_code
_entity_poly.pdbx_strand_id
1 'polypeptide(L)'
;MSDETTAGENWQLRAEAAEAALERAQAEAQARIIRAELKAEAVKAGMVDLDGLKLIDAEALRVNEQGEVEDAPAVLTKLKRTKPWLFGGGRSSSAAASAPRPEPPRQRMATEMSRDEWLQARAALLKRR
;
A
#
# COMPACT_ATOMS: atom_id res chain seq x y z
N MET A 1 12.06 31.79 -59.33
CA MET A 1 10.77 31.23 -58.85
C MET A 1 11.05 30.06 -57.90
N SER A 2 12.05 30.21 -57.01
CA SER A 2 12.64 29.09 -56.25
C SER A 2 12.85 29.42 -54.76
N ASP A 3 12.58 30.66 -54.33
CA ASP A 3 12.73 31.10 -52.94
C ASP A 3 11.47 30.84 -52.10
N GLU A 4 10.28 30.90 -52.70
CA GLU A 4 9.00 30.68 -51.99
C GLU A 4 8.82 29.22 -51.54
N THR A 5 9.30 28.25 -52.31
CA THR A 5 9.23 26.83 -51.96
C THR A 5 10.09 26.51 -50.73
N THR A 6 11.28 27.09 -50.63
CA THR A 6 12.23 26.85 -49.52
C THR A 6 11.73 27.47 -48.21
N ALA A 7 11.13 28.66 -48.28
CA ALA A 7 10.47 29.29 -47.13
C ALA A 7 9.23 28.51 -46.69
N GLY A 8 8.47 27.98 -47.66
CA GLY A 8 7.32 27.09 -47.49
C GLY A 8 7.64 25.81 -46.72
N GLU A 9 8.63 25.07 -47.20
CA GLU A 9 9.05 23.80 -46.61
C GLU A 9 9.63 23.98 -45.20
N ASN A 10 10.32 25.09 -44.94
CA ASN A 10 10.91 25.39 -43.63
C ASN A 10 9.84 25.68 -42.56
N TRP A 11 8.71 26.32 -42.89
CA TRP A 11 7.64 26.53 -41.91
C TRP A 11 6.90 25.24 -41.58
N GLN A 12 6.68 24.37 -42.56
CA GLN A 12 6.04 23.06 -42.35
C GLN A 12 6.89 22.16 -41.47
N LEU A 13 8.18 22.02 -41.78
CA LEU A 13 9.13 21.25 -40.97
C LEU A 13 9.22 21.77 -39.53
N ARG A 14 9.16 23.09 -39.34
CA ARG A 14 9.14 23.70 -37.99
C ARG A 14 7.82 23.45 -37.26
N ALA A 15 6.69 23.48 -37.96
CA ALA A 15 5.39 23.17 -37.39
C ALA A 15 5.32 21.69 -36.96
N GLU A 16 5.71 20.76 -37.82
CA GLU A 16 5.77 19.32 -37.51
C GLU A 16 6.72 19.04 -36.34
N ALA A 17 7.90 19.67 -36.32
CA ALA A 17 8.84 19.52 -35.22
C ALA A 17 8.29 20.08 -33.89
N ALA A 18 7.53 21.19 -33.95
CA ALA A 18 6.88 21.78 -32.79
C ALA A 18 5.73 20.90 -32.27
N GLU A 19 4.92 20.34 -33.15
CA GLU A 19 3.84 19.39 -32.82
C GLU A 19 4.41 18.14 -32.16
N ALA A 20 5.43 17.51 -32.76
CA ALA A 20 6.09 16.34 -32.17
C ALA A 20 6.80 16.65 -30.83
N ALA A 21 7.32 17.87 -30.65
CA ALA A 21 7.86 18.30 -29.36
C ALA A 21 6.76 18.47 -28.30
N LEU A 22 5.61 19.03 -28.70
CA LEU A 22 4.47 19.25 -27.84
C LEU A 22 3.82 17.93 -27.40
N GLU A 23 3.62 16.99 -28.33
CA GLU A 23 3.10 15.65 -28.02
C GLU A 23 4.01 14.90 -27.03
N ARG A 24 5.33 14.93 -27.24
CA ARG A 24 6.30 14.32 -26.30
C ARG A 24 6.25 14.97 -24.92
N ALA A 25 6.21 16.30 -24.87
CA ALA A 25 6.11 17.02 -23.61
C ALA A 25 4.81 16.71 -22.86
N GLN A 26 3.69 16.61 -23.58
CA GLN A 26 2.40 16.22 -23.02
C GLN A 26 2.43 14.79 -22.48
N ALA A 27 2.95 13.84 -23.26
CA ALA A 27 3.07 12.44 -22.83
C ALA A 27 3.95 12.30 -21.58
N GLU A 28 5.08 13.00 -21.52
CA GLU A 28 5.96 13.01 -20.35
C GLU A 28 5.29 13.64 -19.11
N ALA A 29 4.60 14.76 -19.28
CA ALA A 29 3.89 15.43 -18.20
C ALA A 29 2.77 14.52 -17.65
N GLN A 30 2.00 13.91 -18.54
CA GLN A 30 0.92 13.00 -18.17
C GLN A 30 1.44 11.76 -17.44
N ALA A 31 2.52 11.16 -17.92
CA ALA A 31 3.17 10.04 -17.23
C ALA A 31 3.67 10.42 -15.82
N ARG A 32 4.15 11.65 -15.63
CA ARG A 32 4.57 12.15 -14.31
C ARG A 32 3.38 12.35 -13.37
N ILE A 33 2.27 12.91 -13.87
CA ILE A 33 1.03 13.10 -13.11
C ILE A 33 0.48 11.75 -12.67
N ILE A 34 0.33 10.79 -13.59
CA ILE A 34 -0.17 9.43 -13.28
C ILE A 34 0.67 8.78 -12.19
N ARG A 35 2.00 8.87 -12.28
CA ARG A 35 2.91 8.30 -11.27
C ARG A 35 2.79 9.00 -9.91
N ALA A 36 2.59 10.32 -9.89
CA ALA A 36 2.45 11.08 -8.65
C ALA A 36 1.13 10.71 -7.95
N GLU A 37 0.02 10.68 -8.68
CA GLU A 37 -1.30 10.33 -8.17
C GLU A 37 -1.37 8.88 -7.68
N LEU A 38 -0.85 7.93 -8.47
CA LEU A 38 -0.77 6.53 -8.04
C LEU A 38 0.02 6.36 -6.75
N LYS A 39 1.13 7.09 -6.58
CA LYS A 39 1.92 7.06 -5.34
C LYS A 39 1.13 7.63 -4.17
N ALA A 40 0.46 8.77 -4.37
CA ALA A 40 -0.35 9.39 -3.32
C ALA A 40 -1.46 8.44 -2.85
N GLU A 41 -2.20 7.84 -3.79
CA GLU A 41 -3.28 6.92 -3.46
C GLU A 41 -2.74 5.59 -2.87
N ALA A 42 -1.57 5.12 -3.32
CA ALA A 42 -0.94 3.93 -2.77
C ALA A 42 -0.51 4.10 -1.31
N VAL A 43 0.11 5.24 -0.98
CA VAL A 43 0.46 5.60 0.40
C VAL A 43 -0.79 5.66 1.26
N LYS A 44 -1.84 6.34 0.78
CA LYS A 44 -3.14 6.42 1.46
C LYS A 44 -3.79 5.04 1.65
N ALA A 45 -3.63 4.13 0.70
CA ALA A 45 -4.11 2.75 0.78
C ALA A 45 -3.28 1.85 1.73
N GLY A 46 -2.18 2.36 2.27
CA GLY A 46 -1.27 1.64 3.18
C GLY A 46 -0.32 0.68 2.47
N MET A 47 0.08 0.99 1.23
CA MET A 47 1.09 0.23 0.50
C MET A 47 2.45 0.40 1.17
N VAL A 48 3.11 -0.71 1.49
CA VAL A 48 4.43 -0.74 2.14
C VAL A 48 5.53 -0.74 1.10
N ASP A 49 5.32 -1.47 0.01
CA ASP A 49 6.28 -1.58 -1.08
C ASP A 49 5.76 -0.83 -2.31
N LEU A 50 6.24 0.41 -2.50
CA LEU A 50 5.85 1.26 -3.63
C LEU A 50 6.37 0.74 -4.99
N ASP A 51 7.37 -0.14 -5.01
CA ASP A 51 7.84 -0.74 -6.27
C ASP A 51 6.77 -1.65 -6.89
N GLY A 52 5.81 -2.13 -6.09
CA GLY A 52 4.64 -2.87 -6.58
C GLY A 52 3.76 -2.08 -7.56
N LEU A 53 3.89 -0.74 -7.63
CA LEU A 53 3.18 0.08 -8.62
C LEU A 53 3.61 -0.23 -10.06
N LYS A 54 4.81 -0.78 -10.27
CA LYS A 54 5.29 -1.24 -11.58
C LYS A 54 4.45 -2.40 -12.15
N LEU A 55 3.62 -3.03 -11.33
CA LEU A 55 2.72 -4.12 -11.72
C LEU A 55 1.38 -3.61 -12.27
N ILE A 56 1.15 -2.30 -12.22
CA ILE A 56 -0.02 -1.63 -12.78
C ILE A 56 0.31 -1.20 -14.20
N ASP A 57 -0.61 -1.47 -15.12
CA ASP A 57 -0.55 -0.91 -16.47
C ASP A 57 -0.92 0.58 -16.41
N ALA A 58 0.10 1.44 -16.45
CA ALA A 58 -0.06 2.88 -16.35
C ALA A 58 -0.59 3.53 -17.64
N GLU A 59 -0.48 2.85 -18.78
CA GLU A 59 -0.95 3.38 -20.08
C GLU A 59 -2.47 3.25 -20.21
N ALA A 60 -3.07 2.28 -19.52
CA ALA A 60 -4.52 2.11 -19.44
C ALA A 60 -5.21 3.14 -18.52
N LEU A 61 -4.45 3.92 -17.74
CA LEU A 61 -5.00 4.87 -16.76
C LEU A 61 -5.30 6.22 -17.40
N ARG A 62 -6.49 6.75 -17.09
CA ARG A 62 -6.94 8.06 -17.55
C ARG A 62 -6.79 9.10 -16.44
N VAL A 63 -6.39 10.30 -16.86
CA VAL A 63 -6.29 11.48 -15.99
C VAL A 63 -7.45 12.40 -16.35
N ASN A 64 -8.19 12.87 -15.34
CA ASN A 64 -9.27 13.83 -15.54
C ASN A 64 -8.75 15.28 -15.67
N GLU A 65 -9.64 16.24 -15.89
CA GLU A 65 -9.29 17.67 -16.01
C GLU A 65 -8.68 18.26 -14.73
N GLN A 66 -8.89 17.61 -13.58
CA GLN A 66 -8.37 18.01 -12.28
C GLN A 66 -6.96 17.44 -12.02
N GLY A 67 -6.44 16.60 -12.92
CA GLY A 67 -5.13 15.96 -12.77
C GLY A 67 -5.16 14.68 -11.92
N GLU A 68 -6.34 14.15 -11.60
CA GLU A 68 -6.52 12.93 -10.81
C GLU A 68 -6.68 11.70 -11.73
N VAL A 69 -6.23 10.54 -11.25
CA VAL A 69 -6.42 9.26 -11.96
C VAL A 69 -7.72 8.61 -11.49
N GLU A 70 -8.76 8.64 -12.32
CA GLU A 70 -10.13 8.20 -11.97
C GLU A 70 -10.17 6.77 -11.40
N ASP A 71 -9.40 5.86 -12.00
CA ASP A 71 -9.40 4.44 -11.66
C ASP A 71 -8.40 4.06 -10.55
N ALA A 72 -7.60 5.00 -10.04
CA ALA A 72 -6.53 4.68 -9.09
C ALA A 72 -7.01 3.95 -7.82
N PRO A 73 -8.10 4.35 -7.16
CA PRO A 73 -8.60 3.64 -5.98
C PRO A 73 -9.08 2.22 -6.29
N ALA A 74 -9.73 2.03 -7.44
CA ALA A 74 -10.23 0.73 -7.88
C ALA A 74 -9.08 -0.23 -8.22
N VAL A 75 -8.06 0.26 -8.92
CA VAL A 75 -6.85 -0.48 -9.26
C VAL A 75 -6.10 -0.92 -8.01
N LEU A 76 -5.89 0.00 -7.06
CA LEU A 76 -5.22 -0.32 -5.79
C LEU A 76 -6.02 -1.30 -4.93
N THR A 77 -7.35 -1.22 -4.94
CA THR A 77 -8.21 -2.20 -4.26
C THR A 77 -8.06 -3.59 -4.87
N LYS A 78 -8.03 -3.70 -6.21
CA LYS A 78 -7.77 -4.97 -6.91
C LYS A 78 -6.36 -5.48 -6.62
N LEU A 79 -5.36 -4.60 -6.57
CA LEU A 79 -3.99 -4.94 -6.24
C LEU A 79 -3.89 -5.47 -4.80
N LYS A 80 -4.59 -4.84 -3.85
CA LYS A 80 -4.66 -5.29 -2.45
C LYS A 80 -5.30 -6.66 -2.30
N ARG A 81 -6.28 -7.01 -3.14
CA ARG A 81 -6.89 -8.36 -3.16
C ARG A 81 -5.97 -9.41 -3.77
N THR A 82 -5.29 -9.09 -4.85
CA THR A 82 -4.43 -10.04 -5.59
C THR A 82 -3.05 -10.20 -4.98
N LYS A 83 -2.50 -9.14 -4.38
CA LYS A 83 -1.17 -9.08 -3.77
C LYS A 83 -1.24 -8.37 -2.41
N PRO A 84 -1.87 -8.99 -1.39
CA PRO A 84 -2.04 -8.36 -0.08
C PRO A 84 -0.73 -8.00 0.60
N TRP A 85 0.35 -8.75 0.32
CA TRP A 85 1.69 -8.55 0.88
C TRP A 85 2.35 -7.22 0.49
N LEU A 86 1.85 -6.53 -0.55
CA LEU A 86 2.29 -5.16 -0.87
C LEU A 86 1.75 -4.12 0.12
N PHE A 87 0.77 -4.47 0.96
CA PHE A 87 0.08 -3.56 1.86
C PHE A 87 0.29 -3.96 3.32
N GLY A 88 0.50 -2.98 4.18
CA GLY A 88 0.88 -3.18 5.60
C GLY A 88 -0.22 -3.69 6.52
N GLY A 89 -1.37 -4.08 5.97
CA GLY A 89 -2.53 -4.58 6.72
C GLY A 89 -2.60 -6.10 6.85
N GLY A 90 -1.65 -6.84 6.28
CA GLY A 90 -1.58 -8.29 6.45
C GLY A 90 -1.26 -8.62 7.91
N ARG A 91 -2.11 -9.43 8.57
CA ARG A 91 -1.80 -9.99 9.89
C ARG A 91 -0.44 -10.66 9.81
N SER A 92 0.56 -10.09 10.48
CA SER A 92 1.87 -10.72 10.56
C SER A 92 1.72 -12.09 11.18
N SER A 93 2.30 -13.12 10.57
CA SER A 93 2.37 -14.48 11.15
C SER A 93 3.09 -14.49 12.50
N SER A 94 3.86 -13.43 12.78
CA SER A 94 4.59 -13.17 14.03
C SER A 94 3.88 -12.23 14.99
N ALA A 95 2.62 -11.85 14.74
CA ALA A 95 1.87 -11.01 15.68
C ALA A 95 1.85 -11.69 17.05
N ALA A 96 2.47 -11.04 18.04
CA ALA A 96 2.55 -11.55 19.41
C ALA A 96 1.13 -11.92 19.88
N ALA A 97 0.95 -13.20 20.24
CA ALA A 97 -0.30 -13.66 20.80
C ALA A 97 -0.62 -12.77 22.01
N SER A 98 -1.80 -12.15 22.02
CA SER A 98 -2.27 -11.41 23.17
C SER A 98 -2.27 -12.36 24.36
N ALA A 99 -1.53 -12.03 25.42
CA ALA A 99 -1.47 -12.85 26.62
C ALA A 99 -2.90 -13.07 27.13
N PRO A 100 -3.25 -14.30 27.56
CA PRO A 100 -4.56 -14.56 28.13
C PRO A 100 -4.79 -13.61 29.31
N ARG A 101 -6.03 -13.12 29.43
CA ARG A 101 -6.37 -12.22 30.54
C ARG A 101 -6.10 -12.94 31.86
N PRO A 102 -5.52 -12.28 32.87
CA PRO A 102 -5.27 -12.91 34.16
C PRO A 102 -6.59 -13.39 34.76
N GLU A 103 -6.67 -14.70 35.03
CA GLU A 103 -7.83 -15.28 35.69
C GLU A 103 -7.83 -14.91 37.18
N PRO A 104 -8.99 -14.59 37.78
CA PRO A 104 -9.07 -14.36 39.22
C PRO A 104 -8.68 -15.64 39.98
N PRO A 105 -8.08 -15.52 41.18
CA PRO A 105 -7.64 -16.68 41.96
C PRO A 105 -8.84 -17.56 42.32
N ARG A 106 -8.92 -18.75 41.69
CA ARG A 106 -9.93 -19.77 42.00
C ARG A 106 -9.40 -20.76 43.03
N GLN A 107 -10.30 -21.29 43.86
CA GLN A 107 -9.97 -22.41 44.74
C GLN A 107 -9.69 -23.65 43.88
N ARG A 108 -8.48 -24.20 44.00
CA ARG A 108 -8.06 -25.44 43.31
C ARG A 108 -8.25 -26.63 44.23
N MET A 109 -8.72 -27.74 43.67
CA MET A 109 -8.85 -28.98 44.42
C MET A 109 -7.47 -29.59 44.71
N ALA A 110 -7.33 -30.34 45.81
CA ALA A 110 -6.07 -30.99 46.17
C ALA A 110 -5.55 -31.95 45.08
N THR A 111 -6.43 -32.49 44.25
CA THR A 111 -6.10 -33.35 43.10
C THR A 111 -5.52 -32.59 41.91
N GLU A 112 -5.70 -31.27 41.86
CA GLU A 112 -5.23 -30.41 40.77
C GLU A 112 -3.87 -29.77 41.04
N MET A 113 -3.29 -29.96 42.22
CA MET A 113 -2.03 -29.35 42.64
C MET A 113 -0.95 -30.40 42.87
N SER A 114 0.30 -30.03 42.64
CA SER A 114 1.43 -30.89 43.00
C SER A 114 1.52 -31.05 44.52
N ARG A 115 2.20 -32.11 44.97
CA ARG A 115 2.36 -32.39 46.41
C ARG A 115 3.01 -31.24 47.16
N ASP A 116 4.00 -30.58 46.56
CA ASP A 116 4.73 -29.47 47.19
C ASP A 116 3.86 -28.22 47.30
N GLU A 117 3.10 -27.89 46.25
CA GLU A 117 2.12 -26.81 46.29
C GLU A 117 1.04 -27.07 47.34
N TRP A 118 0.58 -28.32 47.47
CA TRP A 118 -0.40 -28.70 48.48
C TRP A 118 0.13 -28.51 49.90
N LEU A 119 1.37 -28.92 50.16
CA LEU A 119 2.01 -28.74 51.47
C LEU A 119 2.14 -27.25 51.83
N GLN A 120 2.52 -26.41 50.87
CA GLN A 120 2.62 -24.96 51.06
C GLN A 120 1.24 -24.33 51.30
N ALA A 121 0.23 -24.69 50.50
CA ALA A 121 -1.15 -24.19 50.66
C ALA A 121 -1.74 -24.61 52.01
N ARG A 122 -1.53 -25.87 52.42
CA ARG A 122 -1.95 -26.36 53.73
C ARG A 122 -1.25 -25.65 54.88
N ALA A 123 0.06 -25.42 54.77
CA ALA A 123 0.81 -24.66 55.78
C ALA A 123 0.31 -23.20 55.90
N ALA A 124 -0.02 -22.56 54.78
CA ALA A 124 -0.58 -21.22 54.76
C ALA A 124 -1.96 -21.13 55.42
N LEU A 125 -2.83 -22.13 55.22
CA LEU A 125 -4.13 -22.22 55.90
C LEU A 125 -3.98 -22.37 57.42
N LEU A 126 -3.02 -23.20 57.87
CA LEU A 126 -2.76 -23.41 59.29
C LEU A 126 -2.14 -22.19 59.99
N LYS A 127 -1.36 -21.37 59.27
CA LYS A 127 -0.78 -20.12 59.79
C LYS A 127 -1.77 -18.97 59.94
N ARG A 128 -2.91 -19.05 59.25
CA ARG A 128 -3.95 -17.99 59.23
C ARG A 128 -5.03 -18.21 60.30
N ARG A 129 -4.92 -19.29 61.08
CA ARG A 129 -5.81 -19.61 62.22
C ARG A 129 -5.14 -19.18 63.52
#